data_AF-A0A379WTW7-F1
#
_entry.id   AF-A0A379WTW7-F1
#
_cell.length_a   1.000
_cell.length_b   1.000
_cell.length_c   1.000
_cell.angle_alpha   90.00
_cell.angle_beta   90.00
_cell.angle_gamma   90.00
#
_symmetry.space_group_name_H-M   'P 1'
#
loop_
_entity.id
_entity.type
_entity.pdbx_description
1 polymer ?
#
loop_
_entity_poly.entity_id
_entity_poly.type
_entity_poly.pdbx_seq_one_letter_code
_entity_poly.pdbx_strand_id
1 'polypeptide(L)' 'MKIVGAEVFVTCPGRNFVTLKITTEDGITGLGDAT' A
#
# COMPACT_ATOMS: atom_id res chain seq x y z
N MET A 1 2.45 -14.33 -10.79
CA MET A 1 2.50 -13.47 -9.59
C MET A 1 3.74 -12.55 -9.62
N LYS A 2 3.69 -11.54 -10.48
CA LYS A 2 4.59 -10.38 -10.49
C LYS A 2 3.92 -9.17 -9.84
N ILE A 3 4.70 -8.30 -9.23
CA ILE A 3 4.24 -7.00 -8.73
C ILE A 3 4.21 -6.01 -9.91
N VAL A 4 3.10 -5.30 -10.07
CA VAL A 4 2.91 -4.29 -11.13
C VAL A 4 2.63 -2.89 -10.57
N GLY A 5 2.31 -2.78 -9.28
CA GLY A 5 2.10 -1.50 -8.61
C GLY A 5 2.60 -1.52 -7.17
N ALA A 6 3.21 -0.42 -6.75
CA ALA A 6 3.60 -0.15 -5.38
C ALA A 6 3.30 1.32 -5.08
N GLU A 7 2.22 1.56 -4.35
CA GLU A 7 1.69 2.89 -4.07
C GLU A 7 1.84 3.19 -2.57
N VAL A 8 2.33 4.39 -2.24
CA VAL A 8 2.45 4.85 -0.85
C VAL A 8 1.35 5.85 -0.56
N PHE A 9 0.60 5.59 0.49
CA PHE A 9 -0.43 6.48 1.01
C PHE A 9 0.02 7.03 2.35
N VAL A 10 -0.08 8.35 2.50
CA VAL A 10 0.20 9.04 3.75
C VAL A 10 -1.07 9.78 4.17
N THR A 11 -1.46 9.62 5.43
CA THR A 11 -2.62 10.32 5.99
C THR A 11 -2.41 10.63 7.47
N CYS A 12 -3.20 11.56 8.03
CA CYS A 12 -3.06 11.98 9.43
C CYS A 12 -4.40 12.15 10.19
N PRO A 13 -5.28 11.13 10.25
CA PRO A 13 -6.46 11.16 11.11
C PRO A 13 -6.10 10.87 12.57
N GLY A 14 -5.55 11.87 13.28
CA GLY A 14 -5.21 11.81 14.71
C GLY A 14 -3.75 11.50 15.02
N ARG A 15 -3.04 10.82 14.13
CA ARG A 15 -1.56 10.77 14.04
C ARG A 15 -1.17 10.40 12.60
N ASN A 16 0.11 10.53 12.26
CA ASN A 16 0.61 10.10 10.96
C ASN A 16 0.40 8.60 10.80
N PHE A 17 0.01 8.18 9.60
CA PHE A 17 -0.03 6.81 9.10
C PHE A 17 0.56 6.76 7.70
N VAL A 18 1.34 5.71 7.44
CA VAL A 18 1.93 5.39 6.15
C VAL A 18 1.50 3.98 5.78
N THR A 19 0.84 3.81 4.63
CA THR A 19 0.40 2.51 4.13
C THR A 19 1.01 2.26 2.77
N LEU A 20 1.65 1.09 2.60
CA LEU A 20 2.08 0.59 1.31
C LEU A 20 0.97 -0.31 0.74
N LYS A 21 0.56 -0.04 -0.49
CA LYS A 21 -0.29 -0.93 -1.28
C LYS A 21 0.52 -1.56 -2.39
N ILE A 22 0.51 -2.88 -2.47
CA ILE A 22 1.10 -3.65 -3.57
C ILE A 22 -0.02 -4.21 -4.43
N THR A 23 0.11 -4.08 -5.75
CA THR A 23 -0.82 -4.67 -6.74
C THR A 23 -0.05 -5.65 -7.62
N THR A 24 -0.58 -6.84 -7.85
CA THR A 24 0.02 -7.87 -8.72
C THR A 24 -0.55 -7.82 -10.15
N GLU A 25 0.14 -8.45 -11.10
CA GLU A 25 -0.33 -8.59 -12.50
C GLU A 25 -1.71 -9.29 -12.60
N ASP A 26 -2.01 -10.14 -11.62
CA ASP A 26 -3.28 -10.86 -11.50
C ASP A 26 -4.40 -9.99 -10.86
N GLY A 27 -4.11 -8.72 -10.58
CA GLY A 27 -5.05 -7.75 -9.99
C GLY A 27 -5.21 -7.86 -8.47
N ILE A 28 -4.47 -8.74 -7.81
CA ILE A 28 -4.54 -8.92 -6.34
C ILE A 28 -3.86 -7.72 -5.67
N THR A 29 -4.51 -7.18 -4.64
CA THR A 29 -3.97 -6.07 -3.84
C THR A 29 -3.70 -6.49 -2.40
N GLY A 30 -2.54 -6.11 -1.87
CA GLY A 30 -2.19 -6.24 -0.45
C GLY A 30 -1.87 -4.89 0.17
N LEU A 31 -2.24 -4.71 1.44
CA LEU A 31 -1.94 -3.51 2.23
C LEU A 31 -0.96 -3.87 3.35
N GLY A 32 0.03 -3.01 3.57
CA GLY A 32 1.00 -3.12 4.66
C GLY A 32 1.13 -1.79 5.40
N ASP A 33 1.13 -1.87 6.74
CA ASP A 33 1.48 -0.74 7.60
C ASP A 33 2.99 -0.48 7.53
N ALA A 34 3.35 0.79 7.44
CA ALA A 34 4.73 1.27 7.35
C ALA A 34 4.99 2.46 8.29
N THR A 35 4.14 2.64 9.31
CA THR A 35 4.17 3.76 10.26
C THR A 35 4.86 3.45 11.58
#